data_AF-A0A4V3D9J0-F1
#
_entry.id   AF-A0A4V3D9J0-F1
#
_cell.length_a   1.000
_cell.length_b   1.000
_cell.length_c   1.000
_cell.angle_alpha   90.00
_cell.angle_beta   90.00
_cell.angle_gamma   90.00
#
_symmetry.space_group_name_H-M   'P 1'
#
loop_
_entity.id
_entity.type
_entity.pdbx_description
1 polymer ?
#
loop_
_entity_poly.entity_id
_entity_poly.type
_entity_poly.pdbx_seq_one_letter_code
_entity_poly.pdbx_strand_id
1 'polypeptide(L)'
;MTEQTFIPGKDAALEDSITKFEQKLSALGFNIEQASWLNPVPNVWSVHIRDKDCPQCFSNGKGASRKAALASALGEYFERLSTNYFFADYYLGQEMAEADFVHYPHEKWFPITDPEQLPEGILDDNLRRHFDPQGELTPELLVDLQSGNYSRGIVALPYVRQSDQQQVYIPQSIIANLYVSNGMSAGNTENEARVQGLSEVFERYVKNKIIAEAISLPLIPPAVMNRYPGIQASIQKLEEEGFPILAYDASLGGKYPVICVILLNPRNGTCFASFGAHPNFRVALERTVTELLQGRSLKDLDVFTAPSFDNQDVAEHANLETHFIDSSGLISWDLFKQQADYPFADWDFSGTTEQEFNQLMQIFHQEQKEVYIMDYNHLGVYACRIIVPSMSDIYPADDLIYANNNMGMDWREILLDLPHFHHPRETYLELLQELDQQGIDDAVRVREFIGIVAPPKSGWSTLRIGELKSMLNLACGDLDGALDWANWTYQMNASVFSAERANYYRCLISSLELFLDKAREPQQYRAVFEKMYGTAAVDLAWKAIGGDNPFYDLFADDEHLRRFDAHQNLLKAYAKLQKAKRQHWKEA
;
A
#
# COMPACT_ATOMS: atom_id res chain seq x y z
N MET A 1 41.78 8.52 -1.80
CA MET A 1 40.88 7.99 -0.76
C MET A 1 39.51 8.58 -1.05
N THR A 2 38.52 7.73 -1.32
CA THR A 2 37.11 8.13 -1.40
C THR A 2 36.63 8.55 -0.01
N GLU A 3 35.79 9.58 0.06
CA GLU A 3 35.14 10.04 1.29
C GLU A 3 34.28 8.91 1.88
N GLN A 4 34.34 8.69 3.20
CA GLN A 4 33.50 7.71 3.91
C GLN A 4 32.73 8.39 5.03
N THR A 5 31.40 8.29 4.98
CA THR A 5 30.48 8.89 5.96
C THR A 5 29.76 7.79 6.72
N PHE A 6 29.98 7.70 8.03
CA PHE A 6 29.27 6.80 8.94
C PHE A 6 28.20 7.57 9.71
N ILE A 7 26.98 7.04 9.74
CA ILE A 7 25.87 7.59 10.51
C ILE A 7 25.44 6.61 11.61
N PRO A 8 24.88 7.07 12.74
CA PRO A 8 24.45 6.18 13.82
C PRO A 8 23.44 5.12 13.35
N GLY A 9 23.55 3.89 13.86
CA GLY A 9 22.67 2.78 13.53
C GLY A 9 22.93 2.11 12.17
N LYS A 10 24.05 2.43 11.49
CA LYS A 10 24.44 1.83 10.21
C LYS A 10 25.81 1.13 10.30
N ASP A 11 25.88 -0.08 9.75
CA ASP A 11 27.05 -0.95 9.81
C ASP A 11 28.03 -0.72 8.64
N ALA A 12 27.72 0.19 7.72
CA ALA A 12 28.59 0.58 6.61
C ALA A 12 28.48 2.08 6.30
N ALA A 13 29.50 2.60 5.60
CA ALA A 13 29.49 3.97 5.11
C ALA A 13 28.39 4.16 4.05
N LEU A 14 27.85 5.39 3.96
CA LEU A 14 26.80 5.73 3.00
C LEU A 14 27.27 5.52 1.56
N GLU A 15 28.50 5.90 1.24
CA GLU A 15 29.09 5.79 -0.10
C GLU A 15 29.25 4.33 -0.53
N ASP A 16 29.63 3.45 0.39
CA ASP A 16 29.77 2.02 0.15
C ASP A 16 28.40 1.38 -0.08
N SER A 17 27.39 1.77 0.73
CA SER A 17 26.00 1.30 0.60
C SER A 17 25.41 1.69 -0.76
N ILE A 18 25.51 2.96 -1.14
CA ILE A 18 25.01 3.48 -2.43
C ILE A 18 25.68 2.74 -3.59
N THR A 19 27.01 2.66 -3.59
CA THR A 19 27.77 2.01 -4.66
C THR A 19 27.38 0.53 -4.78
N LYS A 20 27.29 -0.19 -3.65
CA LYS A 20 26.89 -1.59 -3.62
C LYS A 20 25.47 -1.76 -4.18
N PHE A 21 24.51 -0.97 -3.73
CA PHE A 21 23.11 -1.09 -4.13
C PHE A 21 22.90 -0.75 -5.61
N GLU A 22 23.47 0.33 -6.11
CA GLU A 22 23.38 0.70 -7.53
C GLU A 22 23.98 -0.38 -8.44
N GLN A 23 25.16 -0.91 -8.09
CA GLN A 23 25.81 -1.99 -8.84
C GLN A 23 24.95 -3.27 -8.85
N LYS A 24 24.37 -3.64 -7.69
CA LYS A 24 23.52 -4.82 -7.58
C LYS A 24 22.22 -4.67 -8.38
N LEU A 25 21.53 -3.53 -8.32
CA LEU A 25 20.34 -3.26 -9.13
C LEU A 25 20.64 -3.33 -10.63
N SER A 26 21.75 -2.70 -11.06
CA SER A 26 22.20 -2.76 -12.45
C SER A 26 22.52 -4.19 -12.89
N ALA A 27 23.20 -4.99 -12.06
CA ALA A 27 23.51 -6.39 -12.35
C ALA A 27 22.27 -7.28 -12.43
N LEU A 28 21.22 -6.96 -11.66
CA LEU A 28 19.90 -7.60 -11.73
C LEU A 28 19.07 -7.14 -12.93
N GLY A 29 19.53 -6.11 -13.66
CA GLY A 29 18.88 -5.56 -14.83
C GLY A 29 17.80 -4.51 -14.54
N PHE A 30 17.78 -3.91 -13.35
CA PHE A 30 16.89 -2.79 -13.02
C PHE A 30 17.54 -1.46 -13.42
N ASN A 31 16.79 -0.61 -14.13
CA ASN A 31 17.28 0.66 -14.66
C ASN A 31 16.73 1.83 -13.82
N ILE A 32 17.34 2.03 -12.66
CA ILE A 32 16.83 2.99 -11.68
C ILE A 32 17.23 4.42 -12.02
N GLU A 33 16.26 5.33 -12.00
CA GLU A 33 16.49 6.78 -12.06
C GLU A 33 16.08 7.49 -10.77
N GLN A 34 16.79 8.57 -10.46
CA GLN A 34 16.42 9.52 -9.42
C GLN A 34 15.50 10.58 -10.04
N ALA A 35 14.20 10.41 -9.85
CA ALA A 35 13.18 11.19 -10.55
C ALA A 35 12.95 12.59 -9.95
N SER A 36 13.04 12.74 -8.63
CA SER A 36 12.93 14.04 -7.97
C SER A 36 13.70 14.08 -6.65
N TRP A 37 14.14 15.28 -6.26
CA TRP A 37 14.89 15.56 -5.04
C TRP A 37 14.28 16.74 -4.30
N LEU A 38 14.19 16.65 -2.98
CA LEU A 38 13.74 17.72 -2.12
C LEU A 38 14.72 17.93 -0.95
N ASN A 39 14.85 19.19 -0.54
CA ASN A 39 15.55 19.63 0.66
C ASN A 39 14.80 20.84 1.25
N PRO A 40 13.59 20.63 1.81
CA PRO A 40 12.68 21.73 2.18
C PRO A 40 13.20 22.57 3.35
N VAL A 41 13.97 21.96 4.27
CA VAL A 41 14.61 22.63 5.42
C VAL A 41 16.00 22.04 5.63
N PRO A 42 16.91 22.72 6.37
CA PRO A 42 18.24 22.18 6.66
C PRO A 42 18.17 20.76 7.23
N ASN A 43 19.09 19.90 6.84
CA ASN A 43 19.21 18.53 7.35
C ASN A 43 17.96 17.65 7.12
N VAL A 44 17.11 17.95 6.14
CA VAL A 44 16.01 17.08 5.75
C VAL A 44 15.98 16.94 4.24
N TRP A 45 16.36 15.76 3.76
CA TRP A 45 16.40 15.42 2.34
C TRP A 45 15.41 14.30 2.05
N SER A 46 14.80 14.34 0.87
CA SER A 46 14.11 13.19 0.30
C SER A 46 14.39 13.04 -1.20
N VAL A 47 14.26 11.82 -1.70
CA VAL A 47 14.43 11.47 -3.11
C VAL A 47 13.41 10.43 -3.53
N HIS A 48 12.80 10.62 -4.69
CA HIS A 48 11.98 9.62 -5.36
C HIS A 48 12.84 8.89 -6.40
N ILE A 49 12.89 7.55 -6.35
CA ILE A 49 13.57 6.73 -7.35
C ILE A 49 12.60 5.71 -7.94
N ARG A 50 12.79 5.34 -9.21
CA ARG A 50 11.94 4.36 -9.91
C ARG A 50 12.67 3.61 -11.02
N ASP A 51 12.17 2.44 -11.41
CA ASP A 51 12.62 1.77 -12.64
C ASP A 51 12.05 2.50 -13.87
N LYS A 52 12.92 2.85 -14.81
CA LYS A 52 12.53 3.41 -16.12
C LYS A 52 11.68 2.45 -16.93
N ASP A 53 11.94 1.14 -16.79
CA ASP A 53 11.25 0.11 -17.57
C ASP A 53 9.88 -0.23 -16.98
N CYS A 54 9.69 0.00 -15.67
CA CYS A 54 8.45 -0.31 -14.93
C CYS A 54 8.20 0.74 -13.84
N PRO A 55 7.57 1.88 -14.16
CA PRO A 55 7.38 2.98 -13.21
C PRO A 55 6.57 2.64 -11.95
N GLN A 56 5.84 1.52 -11.93
CA GLN A 56 5.16 0.97 -10.76
C GLN A 56 6.14 0.51 -9.66
N CYS A 57 7.39 0.20 -10.04
CA CYS A 57 8.45 -0.18 -9.10
C CYS A 57 9.25 1.08 -8.72
N PHE A 58 8.84 1.73 -7.62
CA PHE A 58 9.46 2.95 -7.11
C PHE A 58 9.58 2.92 -5.59
N SER A 59 10.53 3.67 -5.05
CA SER A 59 10.69 3.85 -3.61
C SER A 59 11.03 5.30 -3.29
N ASN A 60 10.88 5.68 -2.03
CA ASN A 60 11.25 7.00 -1.56
C ASN A 60 12.33 6.88 -0.49
N GLY A 61 13.32 7.75 -0.56
CA GLY A 61 14.37 7.87 0.45
C GLY A 61 14.19 9.11 1.29
N LYS A 62 14.61 9.02 2.55
CA LYS A 62 14.65 10.14 3.50
C LYS A 62 15.95 10.12 4.29
N GLY A 63 16.43 11.27 4.74
CA GLY A 63 17.57 11.34 5.64
C GLY A 63 18.14 12.74 5.86
N ALA A 64 19.08 12.86 6.79
CA ALA A 64 19.67 14.16 7.14
C ALA A 64 20.67 14.74 6.13
N SER A 65 21.00 13.98 5.09
CA SER A 65 21.85 14.42 3.99
C SER A 65 21.39 13.81 2.68
N ARG A 66 21.84 14.40 1.56
CA ARG A 66 21.56 13.87 0.23
C ARG A 66 22.00 12.40 0.06
N LYS A 67 23.18 12.04 0.58
CA LYS A 67 23.68 10.64 0.53
C LYS A 67 22.82 9.71 1.38
N ALA A 68 22.42 10.14 2.58
CA ALA A 68 21.56 9.34 3.45
C ALA A 68 20.19 9.06 2.81
N ALA A 69 19.58 10.08 2.18
CA ALA A 69 18.32 9.91 1.45
C ALA A 69 18.48 8.94 0.25
N LEU A 70 19.57 9.02 -0.52
CA LEU A 70 19.80 8.07 -1.62
C LEU A 70 20.00 6.62 -1.11
N ALA A 71 20.83 6.44 -0.08
CA ALA A 71 21.02 5.13 0.54
C ALA A 71 19.71 4.55 1.08
N SER A 72 18.87 5.40 1.69
CA SER A 72 17.53 5.02 2.16
C SER A 72 16.62 4.59 1.01
N ALA A 73 16.56 5.34 -0.09
CA ALA A 73 15.72 5.00 -1.24
C ALA A 73 16.13 3.66 -1.86
N LEU A 74 17.42 3.46 -2.04
CA LEU A 74 17.98 2.23 -2.60
C LEU A 74 17.78 1.03 -1.66
N GLY A 75 17.94 1.23 -0.35
CA GLY A 75 17.63 0.23 0.67
C GLY A 75 16.16 -0.19 0.62
N GLU A 76 15.23 0.77 0.64
CA GLU A 76 13.79 0.50 0.48
C GLU A 76 13.50 -0.20 -0.85
N TYR A 77 14.21 0.12 -1.93
CA TYR A 77 14.05 -0.59 -3.20
C TYR A 77 14.41 -2.07 -3.08
N PHE A 78 15.52 -2.41 -2.41
CA PHE A 78 15.90 -3.81 -2.14
C PHE A 78 14.94 -4.51 -1.19
N GLU A 79 14.42 -3.80 -0.19
CA GLU A 79 13.38 -4.30 0.70
C GLU A 79 12.14 -4.72 -0.09
N ARG A 80 11.59 -3.81 -0.91
CA ARG A 80 10.38 -4.06 -1.73
C ARG A 80 10.61 -5.10 -2.82
N LEU A 81 11.79 -5.14 -3.45
CA LEU A 81 12.13 -6.21 -4.40
C LEU A 81 12.24 -7.57 -3.71
N SER A 82 12.93 -7.64 -2.58
CA SER A 82 13.19 -8.92 -1.88
C SER A 82 11.91 -9.55 -1.36
N THR A 83 10.94 -8.73 -0.95
CA THR A 83 9.63 -9.13 -0.41
C THR A 83 8.53 -9.25 -1.48
N ASN A 84 8.88 -9.08 -2.76
CA ASN A 84 7.95 -9.01 -3.90
C ASN A 84 6.86 -7.93 -3.75
N TYR A 85 7.07 -6.91 -2.91
CA TYR A 85 6.00 -5.99 -2.51
C TYR A 85 5.51 -5.08 -3.63
N PHE A 86 6.35 -4.75 -4.63
CA PHE A 86 5.88 -4.01 -5.82
C PHE A 86 4.82 -4.76 -6.63
N PHE A 87 4.68 -6.07 -6.38
CA PHE A 87 3.82 -6.98 -7.11
C PHE A 87 2.61 -7.45 -6.29
N ALA A 88 2.48 -6.97 -5.04
CA ALA A 88 1.51 -7.49 -4.06
C ALA A 88 0.04 -7.19 -4.40
N ASP A 89 -0.21 -6.15 -5.19
CA ASP A 89 -1.57 -5.73 -5.60
C ASP A 89 -1.95 -6.23 -7.00
N TYR A 90 -1.14 -7.13 -7.59
CA TYR A 90 -1.29 -7.53 -8.98
C TYR A 90 -1.34 -9.04 -9.14
N TYR A 91 -2.20 -9.49 -10.06
CA TYR A 91 -2.15 -10.80 -10.67
C TYR A 91 -0.88 -10.92 -11.52
N LEU A 92 -0.21 -12.07 -11.51
CA LEU A 92 1.06 -12.27 -12.21
C LEU A 92 0.94 -13.07 -13.50
N GLY A 93 -0.29 -13.31 -13.96
CA GLY A 93 -0.56 -14.03 -15.19
C GLY A 93 -0.50 -15.54 -15.03
N GLN A 94 -1.20 -16.23 -15.94
CA GLN A 94 -1.38 -17.68 -15.90
C GLN A 94 -0.04 -18.44 -15.96
N GLU A 95 0.91 -17.97 -16.78
CA GLU A 95 2.23 -18.60 -16.88
C GLU A 95 2.99 -18.60 -15.56
N MET A 96 2.84 -17.56 -14.73
CA MET A 96 3.46 -17.51 -13.41
C MET A 96 2.73 -18.40 -12.42
N ALA A 97 1.39 -18.38 -12.44
CA ALA A 97 0.53 -19.21 -11.59
C ALA A 97 0.82 -20.72 -11.72
N GLU A 98 1.29 -21.16 -12.89
CA GLU A 98 1.64 -22.55 -13.21
C GLU A 98 3.14 -22.86 -13.08
N ALA A 99 4.00 -21.86 -12.80
CA ALA A 99 5.44 -22.05 -12.69
C ALA A 99 5.85 -22.87 -11.46
N ASP A 100 7.08 -23.42 -11.43
CA ASP A 100 7.58 -24.21 -10.29
C ASP A 100 7.39 -23.52 -8.92
N PHE A 101 7.49 -22.20 -8.90
CA PHE A 101 7.14 -21.34 -7.77
C PHE A 101 6.61 -19.99 -8.26
N VAL A 102 5.71 -19.38 -7.50
CA VAL A 102 5.16 -18.04 -7.75
C VAL A 102 5.97 -17.00 -7.01
N HIS A 103 6.11 -17.12 -5.70
CA HIS A 103 6.74 -16.15 -4.80
C HIS A 103 8.21 -16.48 -4.55
N TYR A 104 8.52 -17.68 -4.06
CA TYR A 104 9.90 -18.10 -3.74
C TYR A 104 10.11 -19.60 -3.92
N PRO A 105 11.33 -20.07 -4.27
CA PRO A 105 11.60 -21.50 -4.47
C PRO A 105 11.29 -22.44 -3.29
N HIS A 106 11.23 -21.89 -2.08
CA HIS A 106 11.01 -22.60 -0.83
C HIS A 106 9.62 -22.32 -0.23
N GLU A 107 8.74 -21.65 -1.00
CA GLU A 107 7.31 -21.60 -0.70
C GLU A 107 6.73 -23.02 -0.70
N LYS A 108 5.62 -23.20 0.00
CA LYS A 108 4.91 -24.48 0.02
C LYS A 108 3.47 -24.28 -0.36
N TRP A 109 3.02 -25.12 -1.29
CA TRP A 109 1.63 -25.20 -1.71
C TRP A 109 0.91 -26.27 -0.90
N PHE A 110 -0.23 -25.90 -0.34
CA PHE A 110 -1.10 -26.77 0.43
C PHE A 110 -2.40 -26.98 -0.36
N PRO A 111 -2.62 -28.19 -0.93
CA PRO A 111 -3.81 -28.47 -1.71
C PRO A 111 -5.08 -28.31 -0.89
N ILE A 112 -6.12 -27.75 -1.51
CA ILE A 112 -7.46 -27.67 -0.93
C ILE A 112 -8.14 -29.02 -1.17
N THR A 113 -8.34 -29.79 -0.11
CA THR A 113 -8.98 -31.12 -0.17
C THR A 113 -10.41 -31.12 0.38
N ASP A 114 -10.71 -30.14 1.23
CA ASP A 114 -12.02 -29.85 1.80
C ASP A 114 -12.21 -28.32 1.72
N PRO A 115 -13.27 -27.82 1.03
CA PRO A 115 -13.51 -26.38 0.89
C PRO A 115 -13.92 -25.70 2.20
N GLU A 116 -14.21 -26.43 3.26
CA GLU A 116 -14.60 -25.88 4.57
C GLU A 116 -13.48 -25.97 5.61
N GLN A 117 -12.36 -26.65 5.33
CA GLN A 117 -11.29 -26.88 6.31
C GLN A 117 -9.92 -26.43 5.82
N LEU A 118 -9.27 -25.57 6.61
CA LEU A 118 -7.89 -25.15 6.37
C LEU A 118 -6.94 -26.37 6.40
N PRO A 119 -6.00 -26.49 5.44
CA PRO A 119 -5.03 -27.58 5.42
C PRO A 119 -4.20 -27.70 6.72
N GLU A 120 -3.80 -28.92 7.06
CA GLU A 120 -2.81 -29.14 8.11
C GLU A 120 -1.43 -28.61 7.69
N GLY A 121 -0.68 -28.06 8.64
CA GLY A 121 0.70 -27.61 8.45
C GLY A 121 0.88 -26.18 7.92
N ILE A 122 -0.21 -25.44 7.68
CA ILE A 122 -0.18 -23.97 7.67
C ILE A 122 -0.50 -23.44 9.07
N LEU A 123 0.07 -22.28 9.39
CA LEU A 123 -0.06 -21.59 10.68
C LEU A 123 0.40 -22.46 11.86
N ASP A 124 0.50 -21.85 13.03
CA ASP A 124 0.58 -22.57 14.30
C ASP A 124 -0.64 -22.22 15.18
N ASP A 125 -0.73 -22.83 16.36
CA ASP A 125 -1.86 -22.61 17.27
C ASP A 125 -2.01 -21.16 17.75
N ASN A 126 -0.93 -20.37 17.72
CA ASN A 126 -0.98 -18.95 18.09
C ASN A 126 -1.60 -18.14 16.94
N LEU A 127 -1.08 -18.33 15.72
CA LEU A 127 -1.58 -17.66 14.53
C LEU A 127 -3.03 -18.06 14.22
N ARG A 128 -3.41 -19.34 14.39
CA ARG A 128 -4.80 -19.79 14.20
C ARG A 128 -5.77 -19.08 15.15
N ARG A 129 -5.41 -18.95 16.43
CA ARG A 129 -6.24 -18.21 17.41
C ARG A 129 -6.33 -16.72 17.12
N HIS A 130 -5.32 -16.15 16.47
CA HIS A 130 -5.29 -14.72 16.13
C HIS A 130 -6.10 -14.42 14.86
N PHE A 131 -5.90 -15.19 13.79
CA PHE A 131 -6.57 -14.94 12.50
C PHE A 131 -7.95 -15.57 12.37
N ASP A 132 -8.21 -16.66 13.08
CA ASP A 132 -9.45 -17.43 12.95
C ASP A 132 -10.03 -17.82 14.31
N PRO A 133 -10.33 -16.84 15.19
CA PRO A 133 -10.84 -17.13 16.53
C PRO A 133 -12.22 -17.81 16.53
N GLN A 134 -13.02 -17.62 15.46
CA GLN A 134 -14.37 -18.16 15.33
C GLN A 134 -14.46 -19.39 14.39
N GLY A 135 -13.40 -19.75 13.68
CA GLY A 135 -13.43 -20.86 12.72
C GLY A 135 -14.19 -20.52 11.43
N GLU A 136 -14.13 -19.26 10.99
CA GLU A 136 -14.82 -18.73 9.81
C GLU A 136 -13.93 -18.75 8.55
N LEU A 137 -12.61 -18.87 8.69
CA LEU A 137 -11.72 -18.90 7.53
C LEU A 137 -11.87 -20.19 6.73
N THR A 138 -12.25 -20.06 5.46
CA THR A 138 -12.22 -21.15 4.49
C THR A 138 -10.94 -21.10 3.64
N PRO A 139 -10.52 -22.22 3.03
CA PRO A 139 -9.35 -22.23 2.15
C PRO A 139 -9.40 -21.27 0.96
N GLU A 140 -10.58 -20.98 0.43
CA GLU A 140 -10.79 -20.07 -0.70
C GLU A 140 -10.33 -18.64 -0.38
N LEU A 141 -10.65 -18.17 0.83
CA LEU A 141 -10.21 -16.86 1.34
C LEU A 141 -8.68 -16.76 1.45
N LEU A 142 -7.97 -17.88 1.42
CA LEU A 142 -6.52 -17.92 1.58
C LEU A 142 -5.75 -18.17 0.27
N VAL A 143 -6.42 -18.26 -0.87
CA VAL A 143 -5.75 -18.28 -2.18
C VAL A 143 -5.15 -16.91 -2.48
N ASP A 144 -3.90 -16.86 -2.95
CA ASP A 144 -3.19 -15.61 -3.18
C ASP A 144 -3.60 -14.93 -4.49
N LEU A 145 -3.74 -13.59 -4.46
CA LEU A 145 -4.06 -12.77 -5.63
C LEU A 145 -3.07 -12.95 -6.80
N GLN A 146 -1.78 -13.12 -6.49
CA GLN A 146 -0.72 -13.16 -7.50
C GLN A 146 -0.86 -14.37 -8.43
N SER A 147 -1.23 -15.53 -7.87
CA SER A 147 -1.46 -16.75 -8.66
C SER A 147 -2.90 -16.90 -9.12
N GLY A 148 -3.89 -16.51 -8.30
CA GLY A 148 -5.29 -16.84 -8.51
C GLY A 148 -5.59 -18.34 -8.65
N ASN A 149 -4.67 -19.22 -8.23
CA ASN A 149 -4.69 -20.62 -8.61
C ASN A 149 -5.31 -21.51 -7.53
N TYR A 150 -6.64 -21.45 -7.42
CA TYR A 150 -7.40 -22.28 -6.49
C TYR A 150 -7.08 -23.78 -6.63
N SER A 151 -6.92 -24.25 -7.87
CA SER A 151 -6.62 -25.66 -8.16
C SER A 151 -5.27 -26.13 -7.61
N ARG A 152 -4.28 -25.23 -7.50
CA ARG A 152 -2.97 -25.51 -6.92
C ARG A 152 -3.00 -25.43 -5.38
N GLY A 153 -3.90 -24.61 -4.84
CA GLY A 153 -4.20 -24.49 -3.41
C GLY A 153 -3.62 -23.25 -2.76
N ILE A 154 -3.36 -23.32 -1.46
CA ILE A 154 -2.86 -22.17 -0.67
C ILE A 154 -1.34 -22.16 -0.71
N VAL A 155 -0.75 -21.09 -1.22
CA VAL A 155 0.69 -20.84 -1.11
C VAL A 155 1.02 -20.19 0.22
N ALA A 156 1.97 -20.77 0.95
CA ALA A 156 2.42 -20.26 2.24
C ALA A 156 3.94 -20.12 2.28
N LEU A 157 4.40 -19.09 2.99
CA LEU A 157 5.79 -18.70 3.10
C LEU A 157 6.39 -19.17 4.43
N PRO A 158 7.64 -19.67 4.44
CA PRO A 158 8.27 -20.21 5.64
C PRO A 158 8.90 -19.12 6.50
N TYR A 159 8.23 -18.75 7.58
CA TYR A 159 8.77 -17.87 8.61
C TYR A 159 9.43 -18.67 9.73
N VAL A 160 10.46 -18.12 10.36
CA VAL A 160 11.09 -18.68 11.55
C VAL A 160 10.50 -18.02 12.79
N ARG A 161 9.82 -18.82 13.62
CA ARG A 161 9.33 -18.41 14.93
C ARG A 161 10.51 -18.23 15.88
N GLN A 162 10.64 -17.06 16.48
CA GLN A 162 11.88 -16.70 17.18
C GLN A 162 12.05 -17.39 18.53
N SER A 163 10.97 -17.72 19.24
CA SER A 163 11.05 -18.37 20.56
C SER A 163 11.71 -19.75 20.55
N ASP A 164 11.53 -20.53 19.47
CA ASP A 164 12.01 -21.90 19.38
C ASP A 164 12.69 -22.26 18.05
N GLN A 165 12.84 -21.27 17.16
CA GLN A 165 13.49 -21.38 15.86
C GLN A 165 12.79 -22.40 14.92
N GLN A 166 11.51 -22.70 15.17
CA GLN A 166 10.74 -23.57 14.29
C GLN A 166 10.24 -22.82 13.06
N GLN A 167 10.21 -23.53 11.93
CA GLN A 167 9.64 -23.00 10.71
C GLN A 167 8.11 -23.13 10.75
N VAL A 168 7.41 -22.03 10.47
CA VAL A 168 5.95 -21.93 10.40
C VAL A 168 5.56 -21.40 9.02
N TYR A 169 4.63 -22.06 8.35
CA TYR A 169 4.15 -21.64 7.04
C TYR A 169 2.96 -20.69 7.17
N ILE A 170 3.13 -19.43 6.78
CA ILE A 170 2.08 -18.41 6.83
C ILE A 170 1.56 -18.17 5.40
N PRO A 171 0.24 -18.34 5.13
CA PRO A 171 -0.35 -18.05 3.82
C PRO A 171 -0.01 -16.66 3.30
N GLN A 172 0.36 -16.57 2.02
CA GLN A 172 0.70 -15.30 1.39
C GLN A 172 -0.47 -14.31 1.40
N SER A 173 -1.71 -14.80 1.27
CA SER A 173 -2.95 -14.03 1.38
C SER A 173 -3.08 -13.30 2.71
N ILE A 174 -2.79 -13.96 3.83
CA ILE A 174 -2.76 -13.35 5.18
C ILE A 174 -1.69 -12.25 5.23
N ILE A 175 -0.51 -12.54 4.70
CA ILE A 175 0.62 -11.61 4.68
C ILE A 175 0.28 -10.35 3.87
N ALA A 176 -0.34 -10.53 2.70
CA ALA A 176 -0.69 -9.45 1.78
C ALA A 176 -1.82 -8.56 2.32
N ASN A 177 -2.89 -9.16 2.87
CA ASN A 177 -4.03 -8.41 3.38
C ASN A 177 -3.70 -7.68 4.69
N LEU A 178 -3.07 -8.35 5.66
CA LEU A 178 -3.04 -7.82 7.04
C LEU A 178 -1.80 -7.03 7.39
N TYR A 179 -0.65 -7.40 6.81
CA TYR A 179 0.65 -6.84 7.21
C TYR A 179 1.21 -5.85 6.20
N VAL A 180 0.78 -5.93 4.92
CA VAL A 180 1.19 -5.03 3.84
C VAL A 180 2.69 -4.73 3.92
N SER A 181 3.14 -3.47 3.82
CA SER A 181 4.57 -3.17 3.89
C SER A 181 5.17 -3.16 5.31
N ASN A 182 4.39 -3.35 6.37
CA ASN A 182 4.88 -3.18 7.73
C ASN A 182 5.83 -4.31 8.14
N GLY A 183 6.92 -3.94 8.82
CA GLY A 183 7.91 -4.88 9.34
C GLY A 183 8.86 -5.43 8.27
N MET A 184 8.86 -4.85 7.07
CA MET A 184 9.86 -5.13 6.05
C MET A 184 11.12 -4.30 6.32
N SER A 185 12.28 -4.84 5.95
CA SER A 185 13.54 -4.10 6.03
C SER A 185 14.57 -4.63 5.05
N ALA A 186 15.50 -3.76 4.63
CA ALA A 186 16.78 -4.15 4.04
C ALA A 186 17.93 -3.36 4.66
N GLY A 187 19.11 -3.97 4.67
CA GLY A 187 20.26 -3.41 5.36
C GLY A 187 21.59 -3.93 4.86
N ASN A 188 22.67 -3.31 5.35
CA ASN A 188 24.02 -3.75 5.02
C ASN A 188 24.36 -5.12 5.64
N THR A 189 23.78 -5.41 6.81
CA THR A 189 23.92 -6.64 7.58
C THR A 189 22.54 -7.15 8.00
N GLU A 190 22.50 -8.42 8.47
CA GLU A 190 21.30 -9.05 9.01
C GLU A 190 20.71 -8.28 10.19
N ASN A 191 21.52 -7.97 11.20
CA ASN A 191 21.05 -7.30 12.40
C ASN A 191 20.67 -5.83 12.13
N GLU A 192 21.37 -5.11 11.25
CA GLU A 192 20.97 -3.73 10.87
C GLU A 192 19.55 -3.70 10.30
N ALA A 193 19.23 -4.64 9.40
CA ALA A 193 17.90 -4.74 8.82
C ALA A 193 16.86 -5.20 9.85
N ARG A 194 17.15 -6.27 10.61
CA ARG A 194 16.20 -6.75 11.64
C ARG A 194 15.90 -5.69 12.68
N VAL A 195 16.90 -4.91 13.14
CA VAL A 195 16.68 -3.78 14.05
C VAL A 195 15.74 -2.75 13.44
N GLN A 196 15.91 -2.40 12.16
CA GLN A 196 15.01 -1.45 11.52
C GLN A 196 13.60 -2.02 11.34
N GLY A 197 13.46 -3.30 10.94
CA GLY A 197 12.16 -3.97 10.82
C GLY A 197 11.42 -4.06 12.15
N LEU A 198 12.09 -4.45 13.24
CA LEU A 198 11.50 -4.49 14.58
C LEU A 198 11.15 -3.08 15.09
N SER A 199 11.99 -2.09 14.83
CA SER A 199 11.70 -0.69 15.16
C SER A 199 10.46 -0.21 14.43
N GLU A 200 10.32 -0.54 13.15
CA GLU A 200 9.14 -0.23 12.36
C GLU A 200 7.86 -0.87 12.95
N VAL A 201 7.91 -2.13 13.39
CA VAL A 201 6.79 -2.74 14.13
C VAL A 201 6.41 -1.92 15.36
N PHE A 202 7.38 -1.49 16.19
CA PHE A 202 7.09 -0.63 17.34
C PHE A 202 6.53 0.74 16.92
N GLU A 203 7.06 1.34 15.86
CA GLU A 203 6.59 2.63 15.35
C GLU A 203 5.09 2.60 15.05
N ARG A 204 4.63 1.61 14.29
CA ARG A 204 3.22 1.50 13.86
C ARG A 204 2.32 1.05 15.01
N TYR A 205 2.77 0.08 15.81
CA TYR A 205 2.04 -0.36 17.01
C TYR A 205 1.77 0.79 17.98
N VAL A 206 2.83 1.53 18.34
CA VAL A 206 2.75 2.62 19.32
C VAL A 206 2.01 3.82 18.73
N LYS A 207 2.19 4.13 17.43
CA LYS A 207 1.39 5.13 16.70
C LYS A 207 -0.10 4.81 16.85
N ASN A 208 -0.53 3.61 16.48
CA ASN A 208 -1.94 3.20 16.54
C ASN A 208 -2.47 3.27 17.97
N LYS A 209 -1.68 2.80 18.95
CA LYS A 209 -2.05 2.88 20.37
C LYS A 209 -2.26 4.32 20.84
N ILE A 210 -1.34 5.23 20.51
CA ILE A 210 -1.42 6.64 20.91
C ILE A 210 -2.64 7.33 20.31
N ILE A 211 -2.90 7.08 19.02
CA ILE A 211 -4.03 7.69 18.30
C ILE A 211 -5.34 7.14 18.86
N ALA A 212 -5.52 5.81 18.88
CA ALA A 212 -6.77 5.17 19.26
C ALA A 212 -7.14 5.36 20.73
N GLU A 213 -6.15 5.42 21.63
CA GLU A 213 -6.39 5.65 23.06
C GLU A 213 -6.38 7.14 23.44
N ALA A 214 -6.26 8.05 22.46
CA ALA A 214 -6.20 9.50 22.65
C ALA A 214 -5.16 9.93 23.71
N ILE A 215 -3.97 9.33 23.68
CA ILE A 215 -2.94 9.49 24.71
C ILE A 215 -2.31 10.87 24.63
N SER A 216 -2.23 11.59 25.76
CA SER A 216 -1.42 12.80 25.89
C SER A 216 0.05 12.46 26.15
N LEU A 217 0.92 12.92 25.26
CA LEU A 217 2.36 12.64 25.33
C LEU A 217 3.15 13.76 26.02
N PRO A 218 4.25 13.43 26.72
CA PRO A 218 5.15 14.42 27.29
C PRO A 218 6.07 15.03 26.21
N LEU A 219 6.18 16.36 26.21
CA LEU A 219 7.13 17.08 25.35
C LEU A 219 8.58 16.71 25.67
N ILE A 220 9.41 16.60 24.64
CA ILE A 220 10.86 16.45 24.80
C ILE A 220 11.43 17.74 25.41
N PRO A 221 12.09 17.70 26.58
CA PRO A 221 12.60 18.90 27.22
C PRO A 221 13.65 19.63 26.37
N PRO A 222 13.74 20.97 26.42
CA PRO A 222 14.75 21.73 25.68
C PRO A 222 16.19 21.27 25.95
N ALA A 223 16.50 20.88 27.18
CA ALA A 223 17.83 20.37 27.55
C ALA A 223 18.21 19.08 26.78
N VAL A 224 17.22 18.23 26.47
CA VAL A 224 17.40 17.01 25.67
C VAL A 224 17.48 17.35 24.19
N MET A 225 16.60 18.23 23.69
CA MET A 225 16.60 18.68 22.29
C MET A 225 17.95 19.35 21.90
N ASN A 226 18.55 20.11 22.82
CA ASN A 226 19.85 20.77 22.62
C ASN A 226 21.01 19.80 22.35
N ARG A 227 20.85 18.49 22.60
CA ARG A 227 21.84 17.46 22.21
C ARG A 227 21.90 17.24 20.69
N TYR A 228 20.88 17.70 19.94
CA TYR A 228 20.68 17.40 18.52
C TYR A 228 20.52 18.67 17.67
N PRO A 229 21.56 19.53 17.59
CA PRO A 229 21.47 20.85 16.96
C PRO A 229 21.06 20.81 15.47
N GLY A 230 21.41 19.74 14.75
CA GLY A 230 20.99 19.57 13.35
C GLY A 230 19.48 19.43 13.20
N ILE A 231 18.85 18.63 14.08
CA ILE A 231 17.40 18.42 14.10
C ILE A 231 16.70 19.68 14.60
N GLN A 232 17.25 20.33 15.64
CA GLN A 232 16.74 21.60 16.16
C GLN A 232 16.72 22.68 15.08
N ALA A 233 17.75 22.75 14.22
CA ALA A 233 17.79 23.68 13.10
C ALA A 233 16.70 23.39 12.05
N SER A 234 16.38 22.11 11.79
CA SER A 234 15.27 21.71 10.92
C SER A 234 13.93 22.17 11.49
N ILE A 235 13.70 21.91 12.78
CA ILE A 235 12.47 22.29 13.50
C ILE A 235 12.32 23.81 13.53
N GLN A 236 13.36 24.53 13.93
CA GLN A 236 13.34 26.00 13.96
C GLN A 236 13.01 26.58 12.58
N LYS A 237 13.54 26.00 11.50
CA LYS A 237 13.22 26.46 10.15
C LYS A 237 11.75 26.25 9.80
N LEU A 238 11.12 25.15 10.21
CA LEU A 238 9.68 24.96 10.03
C LEU A 238 8.86 26.01 10.81
N GLU A 239 9.25 26.30 12.04
CA GLU A 239 8.59 27.31 12.88
C GLU A 239 8.72 28.72 12.28
N GLU A 240 9.90 29.07 11.75
CA GLU A 240 10.14 30.33 11.03
C GLU A 240 9.27 30.48 9.77
N GLU A 241 8.93 29.37 9.11
CA GLU A 241 8.01 29.33 7.95
C GLU A 241 6.53 29.34 8.37
N GLY A 242 6.25 29.36 9.67
CA GLY A 242 4.92 29.48 10.26
C GLY A 242 4.25 28.14 10.57
N PHE A 243 5.02 27.06 10.70
CA PHE A 243 4.53 25.74 11.12
C PHE A 243 5.04 25.40 12.53
N PRO A 244 4.25 25.64 13.59
CA PRO A 244 4.63 25.23 14.94
C PRO A 244 4.86 23.73 15.04
N ILE A 245 5.94 23.33 15.71
CA ILE A 245 6.33 21.93 15.86
C ILE A 245 6.27 21.51 17.33
N LEU A 246 5.69 20.35 17.60
CA LEU A 246 5.67 19.73 18.92
C LEU A 246 6.41 18.40 18.84
N ALA A 247 7.52 18.28 19.56
CA ALA A 247 8.30 17.05 19.64
C ALA A 247 8.02 16.33 20.95
N TYR A 248 7.50 15.12 20.86
CA TYR A 248 7.01 14.30 21.96
C TYR A 248 7.84 13.02 22.12
N ASP A 249 8.04 12.64 23.37
CA ASP A 249 8.47 11.28 23.70
C ASP A 249 7.24 10.36 23.64
N ALA A 250 7.27 9.41 22.69
CA ALA A 250 6.20 8.44 22.47
C ALA A 250 6.53 7.07 23.07
N SER A 251 7.53 6.98 23.97
CA SER A 251 7.96 5.72 24.56
C SER A 251 6.97 5.09 25.54
N LEU A 252 5.91 5.83 25.91
CA LEU A 252 4.91 5.43 26.92
C LEU A 252 5.59 5.07 28.25
N GLY A 253 6.39 6.01 28.77
CA GLY A 253 7.11 5.87 30.03
C GLY A 253 8.43 5.10 29.92
N GLY A 254 9.11 5.19 28.77
CA GLY A 254 10.39 4.52 28.51
C GLY A 254 10.28 3.05 28.11
N LYS A 255 9.09 2.59 27.71
CA LYS A 255 8.82 1.20 27.35
C LYS A 255 9.20 0.87 25.91
N TYR A 256 8.91 1.78 24.98
CA TYR A 256 9.12 1.59 23.54
C TYR A 256 10.09 2.63 22.96
N PRO A 257 10.87 2.30 21.92
CA PRO A 257 11.86 3.22 21.34
C PRO A 257 11.25 4.16 20.28
N VAL A 258 10.21 4.91 20.65
CA VAL A 258 9.37 5.67 19.69
C VAL A 258 9.32 7.17 20.02
N ILE A 259 9.37 7.98 18.98
CA ILE A 259 9.20 9.44 18.99
C ILE A 259 7.97 9.82 18.17
N CYS A 260 7.30 10.90 18.58
CA CYS A 260 6.23 11.54 17.81
C CYS A 260 6.58 13.01 17.59
N VAL A 261 6.42 13.51 16.35
CA VAL A 261 6.58 14.93 16.02
C VAL A 261 5.33 15.39 15.31
N ILE A 262 4.69 16.43 15.85
CA ILE A 262 3.50 17.04 15.28
C ILE A 262 3.88 18.34 14.60
N LEU A 263 3.39 18.50 13.37
CA LEU A 263 3.34 19.78 12.66
C LEU A 263 1.94 20.36 12.77
N LEU A 264 1.84 21.62 13.20
CA LEU A 264 0.59 22.39 13.15
C LEU A 264 0.62 23.33 11.95
N ASN A 265 -0.51 23.46 11.25
CA ASN A 265 -0.69 24.44 10.19
C ASN A 265 -1.75 25.48 10.59
N PRO A 266 -1.34 26.64 11.14
CA PRO A 266 -2.27 27.67 11.59
C PRO A 266 -3.11 28.31 10.48
N ARG A 267 -2.74 28.10 9.20
CA ARG A 267 -3.42 28.72 8.05
C ARG A 267 -4.77 28.06 7.75
N ASN A 268 -4.90 26.77 8.05
CA ASN A 268 -6.11 25.97 7.82
C ASN A 268 -6.57 25.21 9.08
N GLY A 269 -5.84 25.30 10.19
CA GLY A 269 -6.22 24.69 11.47
C GLY A 269 -5.97 23.18 11.54
N THR A 270 -5.06 22.65 10.72
CA THR A 270 -4.79 21.22 10.61
C THR A 270 -3.55 20.81 11.40
N CYS A 271 -3.41 19.50 11.64
CA CYS A 271 -2.20 18.92 12.21
C CYS A 271 -1.74 17.70 11.41
N PHE A 272 -0.45 17.40 11.46
CA PHE A 272 0.14 16.20 10.89
C PHE A 272 1.04 15.53 11.94
N ALA A 273 0.71 14.29 12.28
CA ALA A 273 1.46 13.47 13.20
C ALA A 273 2.43 12.52 12.47
N SER A 274 3.72 12.75 12.66
CA SER A 274 4.77 11.82 12.22
C SER A 274 5.28 11.01 13.41
N PHE A 275 5.56 9.73 13.18
CA PHE A 275 6.14 8.82 14.16
C PHE A 275 7.43 8.22 13.62
N GLY A 276 8.36 7.92 14.51
CA GLY A 276 9.64 7.32 14.15
C GLY A 276 10.18 6.49 15.28
N ALA A 277 10.71 5.31 14.98
CA ALA A 277 11.32 4.43 15.96
C ALA A 277 12.75 4.04 15.59
N HIS A 278 13.58 3.89 16.62
CA HIS A 278 14.93 3.33 16.57
C HIS A 278 15.47 3.17 18.01
N PRO A 279 16.27 2.14 18.35
CA PRO A 279 16.86 1.98 19.67
C PRO A 279 17.62 3.22 20.18
N ASN A 280 18.31 3.89 19.27
CA ASN A 280 18.95 5.18 19.51
C ASN A 280 17.97 6.36 19.42
N PHE A 281 17.80 7.10 20.53
CA PHE A 281 16.91 8.26 20.64
C PHE A 281 17.10 9.30 19.53
N ARG A 282 18.36 9.65 19.21
CA ARG A 282 18.67 10.63 18.15
C ARG A 282 18.16 10.16 16.80
N VAL A 283 18.38 8.89 16.49
CA VAL A 283 17.99 8.31 15.20
C VAL A 283 16.47 8.24 15.09
N ALA A 284 15.76 7.87 16.16
CA ALA A 284 14.30 7.88 16.17
C ALA A 284 13.74 9.30 15.93
N LEU A 285 14.29 10.31 16.61
CA LEU A 285 13.91 11.70 16.43
C LEU A 285 14.21 12.21 15.01
N GLU A 286 15.39 11.91 14.46
CA GLU A 286 15.77 12.30 13.09
C GLU A 286 14.86 11.64 12.04
N ARG A 287 14.55 10.35 12.21
CA ARG A 287 13.61 9.61 11.34
C ARG A 287 12.23 10.23 11.36
N THR A 288 11.75 10.63 12.53
CA THR A 288 10.42 11.24 12.69
C THR A 288 10.33 12.58 11.95
N VAL A 289 11.35 13.44 12.08
CA VAL A 289 11.40 14.75 11.41
C VAL A 289 11.62 14.61 9.90
N THR A 290 12.44 13.66 9.46
CA THR A 290 12.68 13.44 8.02
C THR A 290 11.48 12.81 7.31
N GLU A 291 10.70 11.97 8.00
CA GLU A 291 9.44 11.43 7.50
C GLU A 291 8.37 12.50 7.29
N LEU A 292 8.27 13.44 8.23
CA LEU A 292 7.32 14.55 8.20
C LEU A 292 7.40 15.37 6.89
N LEU A 293 8.54 15.36 6.20
CA LEU A 293 8.76 16.10 4.96
C LEU A 293 9.19 15.20 3.78
N GLN A 294 9.02 13.89 3.89
CA GLN A 294 9.34 12.98 2.77
C GLN A 294 8.39 13.25 1.60
N GLY A 295 8.95 13.56 0.42
CA GLY A 295 8.15 13.84 -0.78
C GLY A 295 7.33 15.13 -0.74
N ARG A 296 7.46 15.95 0.33
CA ARG A 296 6.64 17.16 0.54
C ARG A 296 7.51 18.40 0.55
N SER A 297 7.14 19.40 -0.24
CA SER A 297 7.62 20.77 -0.06
C SER A 297 6.78 21.47 1.02
N LEU A 298 7.23 22.65 1.48
CA LEU A 298 6.48 23.46 2.44
C LEU A 298 5.09 23.90 1.92
N LYS A 299 4.85 23.83 0.61
CA LYS A 299 3.55 24.16 0.00
C LYS A 299 2.57 22.99 0.05
N ASP A 300 3.06 21.78 0.24
CA ASP A 300 2.27 20.53 0.18
C ASP A 300 1.79 20.08 1.58
N LEU A 301 1.79 21.01 2.54
CA LEU A 301 1.43 20.79 3.95
C LEU A 301 -0.01 21.25 4.28
N ASP A 302 -0.87 21.36 3.27
CA ASP A 302 -2.26 21.84 3.35
C ASP A 302 -3.32 20.73 3.22
N VAL A 303 -2.89 19.47 3.08
CA VAL A 303 -3.75 18.30 2.80
C VAL A 303 -4.20 17.51 4.04
N PHE A 304 -3.83 17.96 5.25
CA PHE A 304 -4.11 17.23 6.50
C PHE A 304 -5.43 17.65 7.14
N THR A 305 -5.84 16.94 8.19
CA THR A 305 -7.11 17.16 8.89
C THR A 305 -6.95 17.97 10.18
N ALA A 306 -8.04 18.61 10.60
CA ALA A 306 -8.11 19.27 11.90
C ALA A 306 -8.22 18.22 13.02
N PRO A 307 -7.62 18.45 14.20
CA PRO A 307 -7.81 17.55 15.32
C PRO A 307 -9.27 17.51 15.79
N SER A 308 -9.69 16.38 16.37
CA SER A 308 -11.05 16.11 16.81
C SER A 308 -11.14 15.91 18.33
N PHE A 309 -12.30 16.23 18.93
CA PHE A 309 -12.65 15.79 20.28
C PHE A 309 -13.47 14.50 20.27
N ASP A 310 -13.88 14.04 19.08
CA ASP A 310 -14.57 12.76 18.93
C ASP A 310 -13.56 11.62 18.96
N ASN A 311 -13.30 11.13 20.17
CA ASN A 311 -12.37 10.03 20.37
C ASN A 311 -12.92 8.69 19.86
N GLN A 312 -14.21 8.59 19.51
CA GLN A 312 -14.75 7.38 18.88
C GLN A 312 -14.26 7.31 17.43
N ASP A 313 -14.48 8.37 16.64
CA ASP A 313 -14.01 8.48 15.26
C ASP A 313 -12.47 8.36 15.16
N VAL A 314 -11.75 8.95 16.11
CA VAL A 314 -10.27 8.84 16.15
C VAL A 314 -9.81 7.39 16.38
N ALA A 315 -10.58 6.60 17.13
CA ALA A 315 -10.25 5.22 17.46
C ALA A 315 -10.73 4.20 16.42
N GLU A 316 -11.54 4.61 15.44
CA GLU A 316 -11.99 3.72 14.37
C GLU A 316 -10.80 3.15 13.58
N HIS A 317 -10.90 1.88 13.22
CA HIS A 317 -9.81 1.20 12.52
C HIS A 317 -9.53 1.82 11.14
N ALA A 318 -10.58 2.21 10.42
CA ALA A 318 -10.47 2.95 9.16
C ALA A 318 -9.66 4.26 9.29
N ASN A 319 -9.71 4.92 10.45
CA ASN A 319 -8.87 6.08 10.73
C ASN A 319 -7.39 5.70 10.88
N LEU A 320 -7.10 4.58 11.56
CA LEU A 320 -5.74 4.05 11.71
C LEU A 320 -5.15 3.58 10.37
N GLU A 321 -5.96 2.95 9.53
CA GLU A 321 -5.60 2.57 8.15
C GLU A 321 -5.28 3.82 7.31
N THR A 322 -6.12 4.86 7.37
CA THR A 322 -5.86 6.15 6.72
C THR A 322 -4.52 6.74 7.21
N HIS A 323 -4.25 6.64 8.51
CA HIS A 323 -2.97 7.03 9.08
C HIS A 323 -1.77 6.24 8.54
N PHE A 324 -1.95 4.95 8.24
CA PHE A 324 -0.92 4.13 7.61
C PHE A 324 -0.70 4.50 6.14
N ILE A 325 -1.78 4.74 5.39
CA ILE A 325 -1.74 5.01 3.94
C ILE A 325 -1.07 6.35 3.64
N ASP A 326 -1.49 7.44 4.31
CA ASP A 326 -1.01 8.79 3.96
C ASP A 326 -0.89 9.77 5.15
N SER A 327 -1.20 9.30 6.37
CA SER A 327 -1.15 10.11 7.60
C SER A 327 -2.12 11.30 7.64
N SER A 328 -3.20 11.26 6.85
CA SER A 328 -4.26 12.29 6.85
C SER A 328 -5.40 12.03 7.85
N GLY A 329 -5.35 10.91 8.58
CA GLY A 329 -6.37 10.56 9.56
C GLY A 329 -6.51 11.57 10.71
N LEU A 330 -7.61 11.46 11.45
CA LEU A 330 -7.95 12.27 12.61
C LEU A 330 -6.97 12.03 13.76
N ILE A 331 -6.65 13.10 14.48
CA ILE A 331 -5.86 13.09 15.72
C ILE A 331 -6.70 13.72 16.82
N SER A 332 -6.67 13.15 18.03
CA SER A 332 -7.38 13.72 19.17
C SER A 332 -6.73 15.01 19.67
N TRP A 333 -7.54 16.00 20.09
CA TRP A 333 -7.05 17.15 20.84
C TRP A 333 -6.37 16.79 22.17
N ASP A 334 -6.70 15.63 22.74
CA ASP A 334 -6.14 15.18 24.02
C ASP A 334 -4.62 14.92 23.93
N LEU A 335 -4.10 14.60 22.74
CA LEU A 335 -2.66 14.47 22.48
C LEU A 335 -1.90 15.74 22.94
N PHE A 336 -2.53 16.91 22.84
CA PHE A 336 -1.94 18.22 23.10
C PHE A 336 -2.18 18.76 24.51
N LYS A 337 -2.77 17.96 25.43
CA LYS A 337 -2.98 18.39 26.81
C LYS A 337 -1.66 18.85 27.46
N GLN A 338 -1.77 19.83 28.36
CA GLN A 338 -0.63 20.29 29.16
C GLN A 338 -0.11 19.20 30.11
N GLN A 339 -1.02 18.40 30.66
CA GLN A 339 -0.68 17.25 31.50
C GLN A 339 -0.64 15.99 30.64
N ALA A 340 0.57 15.47 30.44
CA ALA A 340 0.81 14.20 29.79
C ALA A 340 0.36 13.02 30.68
N ASP A 341 -0.09 11.95 30.04
CA ASP A 341 -0.52 10.72 30.73
C ASP A 341 0.68 9.85 31.14
N TYR A 342 1.85 10.09 30.53
CA TYR A 342 3.13 9.48 30.88
C TYR A 342 4.19 10.55 31.20
N PRO A 343 5.12 10.28 32.13
CA PRO A 343 6.30 11.14 32.30
C PRO A 343 7.25 10.97 31.11
N PHE A 344 7.96 12.05 30.76
CA PHE A 344 9.08 11.99 29.82
C PHE A 344 10.15 11.01 30.32
N ALA A 345 10.63 10.14 29.43
CA ALA A 345 11.78 9.29 29.65
C ALA A 345 12.91 9.66 28.68
N ASP A 346 14.12 9.92 29.21
CA ASP A 346 15.32 10.08 28.38
C ASP A 346 15.93 8.70 28.07
N TRP A 347 15.18 7.89 27.33
CA TRP A 347 15.48 6.48 27.05
C TRP A 347 16.64 6.31 26.07
N ASP A 348 17.32 5.16 26.15
CA ASP A 348 18.37 4.76 25.22
C ASP A 348 18.47 3.23 25.20
N PHE A 349 18.19 2.62 24.05
CA PHE A 349 18.32 1.18 23.80
C PHE A 349 19.48 0.88 22.84
N SER A 350 20.34 1.86 22.57
CA SER A 350 21.38 1.74 21.56
C SER A 350 22.55 0.86 21.99
N GLY A 351 23.23 0.30 20.99
CA GLY A 351 24.37 -0.59 21.16
C GLY A 351 24.96 -0.95 19.80
N THR A 352 25.59 -2.12 19.70
CA THR A 352 25.81 -2.76 18.39
C THR A 352 24.47 -3.23 17.82
N THR A 353 24.36 -3.43 16.50
CA THR A 353 23.11 -3.92 15.88
C THR A 353 22.65 -5.27 16.46
N GLU A 354 23.58 -6.13 16.87
CA GLU A 354 23.27 -7.37 17.60
C GLU A 354 22.68 -7.11 19.00
N GLN A 355 23.25 -6.17 19.76
CA GLN A 355 22.72 -5.79 21.07
C GLN A 355 21.35 -5.14 20.95
N GLU A 356 21.18 -4.25 19.96
CA GLU A 356 19.92 -3.60 19.64
C GLU A 356 18.84 -4.61 19.27
N PHE A 357 19.14 -5.60 18.41
CA PHE A 357 18.22 -6.69 18.08
C PHE A 357 17.76 -7.43 19.34
N ASN A 358 18.70 -7.83 20.20
CA ASN A 358 18.40 -8.56 21.44
C ASN A 358 17.54 -7.72 22.41
N GLN A 359 17.80 -6.41 22.52
CA GLN A 359 17.01 -5.51 23.36
C GLN A 359 15.57 -5.36 22.84
N LEU A 360 15.39 -5.19 21.52
CA LEU A 360 14.06 -5.11 20.91
C LEU A 360 13.28 -6.42 21.08
N MET A 361 13.93 -7.57 20.87
CA MET A 361 13.34 -8.88 21.11
C MET A 361 12.93 -9.09 22.58
N GLN A 362 13.69 -8.54 23.52
CA GLN A 362 13.34 -8.59 24.94
C GLN A 362 12.03 -7.85 25.25
N ILE A 363 11.73 -6.75 24.55
CA ILE A 363 10.46 -6.03 24.69
C ILE A 363 9.30 -6.94 24.25
N PHE A 364 9.38 -7.59 23.08
CA PHE A 364 8.35 -8.53 22.62
C PHE A 364 8.15 -9.70 23.58
N HIS A 365 9.24 -10.25 24.14
CA HIS A 365 9.16 -11.28 25.17
C HIS A 365 8.43 -10.79 26.43
N GLN A 366 8.70 -9.57 26.89
CA GLN A 366 8.00 -8.97 28.04
C GLN A 366 6.50 -8.74 27.74
N GLU A 367 6.16 -8.38 26.50
CA GLU A 367 4.77 -8.25 26.03
C GLU A 367 4.10 -9.60 25.75
N GLN A 368 4.83 -10.73 25.87
CA GLN A 368 4.36 -12.07 25.53
C GLN A 368 3.85 -12.16 24.08
N LYS A 369 4.58 -11.52 23.16
CA LYS A 369 4.30 -11.50 21.74
C LYS A 369 5.32 -12.33 20.99
N GLU A 370 4.83 -13.25 20.18
CA GLU A 370 5.68 -14.08 19.33
C GLU A 370 6.11 -13.30 18.10
N VAL A 371 7.34 -13.54 17.65
CA VAL A 371 7.93 -12.88 16.48
C VAL A 371 8.24 -13.94 15.44
N TYR A 372 7.86 -13.67 14.20
CA TYR A 372 8.11 -14.52 13.04
C TYR A 372 8.95 -13.72 12.05
N ILE A 373 10.09 -14.27 11.63
CA ILE A 373 11.00 -13.59 10.69
C ILE A 373 11.23 -14.48 9.47
N MET A 374 11.05 -13.90 8.27
CA MET A 374 11.50 -14.49 7.02
C MET A 374 12.68 -13.68 6.49
N ASP A 375 13.78 -14.35 6.19
CA ASP A 375 15.02 -13.74 5.68
C ASP A 375 15.13 -13.88 4.16
N TYR A 376 15.63 -12.85 3.50
CA TYR A 376 15.86 -12.82 2.06
C TYR A 376 17.29 -12.39 1.75
N ASN A 377 18.03 -13.23 1.03
CA ASN A 377 19.43 -12.96 0.64
C ASN A 377 19.66 -13.08 -0.89
N HIS A 378 18.62 -13.42 -1.64
CA HIS A 378 18.71 -13.81 -3.04
C HIS A 378 19.07 -12.66 -4.01
N LEU A 379 18.98 -11.40 -3.56
CA LEU A 379 19.37 -10.22 -4.35
C LEU A 379 20.78 -9.70 -4.00
N GLY A 380 21.51 -10.38 -3.11
CA GLY A 380 22.86 -9.97 -2.69
C GLY A 380 22.90 -8.77 -1.74
N VAL A 381 21.73 -8.42 -1.18
CA VAL A 381 21.51 -7.49 -0.06
C VAL A 381 20.60 -8.24 0.91
N TYR A 382 20.90 -8.17 2.20
CA TYR A 382 20.05 -8.79 3.21
C TYR A 382 18.75 -7.98 3.33
N ALA A 383 17.63 -8.67 3.31
CA ALA A 383 16.34 -8.13 3.67
C ALA A 383 15.60 -9.11 4.58
N CYS A 384 14.61 -8.62 5.33
CA CYS A 384 13.73 -9.44 6.14
C CYS A 384 12.30 -8.91 6.10
N ARG A 385 11.36 -9.77 6.48
CA ARG A 385 9.99 -9.39 6.80
C ARG A 385 9.61 -9.99 8.13
N ILE A 386 9.12 -9.15 9.03
CA ILE A 386 8.86 -9.51 10.43
C ILE A 386 7.37 -9.36 10.70
N ILE A 387 6.78 -10.43 11.24
CA ILE A 387 5.38 -10.48 11.65
C ILE A 387 5.34 -10.68 13.17
N VAL A 388 4.57 -9.83 13.84
CA VAL A 388 4.28 -9.90 15.28
C VAL A 388 2.77 -9.74 15.43
N PRO A 389 2.00 -10.85 15.42
CA PRO A 389 0.55 -10.80 15.50
C PRO A 389 0.08 -10.01 16.73
N SER A 390 -0.94 -9.17 16.55
CA SER A 390 -1.46 -8.12 17.44
C SER A 390 -0.57 -6.90 17.69
N MET A 391 0.57 -6.78 17.02
CA MET A 391 1.42 -5.58 17.07
C MET A 391 1.80 -5.04 15.69
N SER A 392 2.10 -5.90 14.72
CA SER A 392 2.49 -5.50 13.37
C SER A 392 1.34 -5.46 12.37
N ASP A 393 0.14 -5.88 12.77
CA ASP A 393 -1.06 -5.87 11.93
C ASP A 393 -1.41 -4.41 11.59
N ILE A 394 -1.70 -4.17 10.31
CA ILE A 394 -2.20 -2.89 9.83
C ILE A 394 -3.71 -2.95 9.68
N TYR A 395 -4.20 -4.06 9.14
CA TYR A 395 -5.63 -4.35 8.97
C TYR A 395 -6.08 -5.42 9.97
N PRO A 396 -7.37 -5.47 10.35
CA PRO A 396 -7.89 -6.44 11.29
C PRO A 396 -8.06 -7.81 10.62
N ALA A 397 -8.04 -8.88 11.39
CA ALA A 397 -8.17 -10.23 10.84
C ALA A 397 -9.50 -10.45 10.06
N ASP A 398 -10.56 -9.75 10.46
CA ASP A 398 -11.88 -9.78 9.82
C ASP A 398 -11.82 -9.38 8.33
N ASP A 399 -10.81 -8.60 7.90
CA ASP A 399 -10.64 -8.23 6.50
C ASP A 399 -10.30 -9.43 5.61
N LEU A 400 -9.82 -10.54 6.16
CA LEU A 400 -9.68 -11.80 5.40
C LEU A 400 -11.03 -12.33 4.91
N ILE A 401 -12.14 -11.91 5.51
CA ILE A 401 -13.50 -12.31 5.15
C ILE A 401 -14.20 -11.16 4.42
N TYR A 402 -14.13 -9.94 4.94
CA TYR A 402 -14.98 -8.83 4.49
C TYR A 402 -14.30 -7.87 3.51
N ALA A 403 -12.97 -7.83 3.45
CA ALA A 403 -12.21 -6.90 2.62
C ALA A 403 -11.00 -7.56 1.93
N ASN A 404 -11.15 -8.84 1.56
CA ASN A 404 -10.04 -9.64 1.05
C ASN A 404 -9.65 -9.22 -0.36
N ASN A 405 -8.35 -8.99 -0.58
CA ASN A 405 -7.80 -8.61 -1.88
C ASN A 405 -7.96 -9.67 -2.98
N ASN A 406 -8.40 -10.88 -2.63
CA ASN A 406 -8.62 -11.98 -3.55
C ASN A 406 -10.08 -12.08 -4.05
N MET A 407 -10.99 -11.25 -3.54
CA MET A 407 -12.43 -11.29 -3.86
C MET A 407 -12.75 -11.12 -5.36
N GLY A 408 -11.89 -10.40 -6.11
CA GLY A 408 -12.09 -10.18 -7.53
C GLY A 408 -11.44 -11.20 -8.47
N MET A 409 -10.85 -12.28 -7.93
CA MET A 409 -10.13 -13.26 -8.77
C MET A 409 -11.05 -13.95 -9.79
N ASP A 410 -12.21 -14.42 -9.35
CA ASP A 410 -13.16 -15.14 -10.22
C ASP A 410 -13.85 -14.22 -11.24
N TRP A 411 -13.83 -12.91 -10.98
CA TRP A 411 -14.35 -11.90 -11.90
C TRP A 411 -13.37 -11.57 -13.04
N ARG A 412 -12.09 -11.89 -12.90
CA ARG A 412 -11.04 -11.40 -13.79
C ARG A 412 -11.26 -11.78 -15.26
N GLU A 413 -11.50 -13.06 -15.52
CA GLU A 413 -11.67 -13.58 -16.88
C GLU A 413 -12.85 -12.89 -17.58
N ILE A 414 -14.03 -12.89 -16.95
CA ILE A 414 -15.23 -12.32 -17.55
C ILE A 414 -15.10 -10.81 -17.74
N LEU A 415 -14.55 -10.08 -16.77
CA LEU A 415 -14.42 -8.62 -16.87
C LEU A 415 -13.48 -8.21 -18.01
N LEU A 416 -12.39 -8.94 -18.24
CA LEU A 416 -11.47 -8.69 -19.36
C LEU A 416 -12.09 -9.00 -20.73
N ASP A 417 -13.01 -9.97 -20.79
CA ASP A 417 -13.69 -10.37 -22.02
C ASP A 417 -14.93 -9.50 -22.35
N LEU A 418 -15.56 -8.87 -21.36
CA LEU A 418 -16.76 -8.02 -21.53
C LEU A 418 -16.68 -7.06 -22.74
N PRO A 419 -15.59 -6.33 -23.00
CA PRO A 419 -15.54 -5.36 -24.10
C PRO A 419 -15.62 -6.00 -25.49
N HIS A 420 -15.49 -7.31 -25.64
CA HIS A 420 -15.80 -7.98 -26.91
C HIS A 420 -17.30 -7.93 -27.25
N PHE A 421 -18.17 -7.79 -26.24
CA PHE A 421 -19.62 -7.68 -26.38
C PHE A 421 -20.25 -8.80 -27.23
N HIS A 422 -19.93 -10.06 -26.92
CA HIS A 422 -20.44 -11.24 -27.64
C HIS A 422 -21.38 -12.14 -26.81
N HIS A 423 -21.55 -11.83 -25.53
CA HIS A 423 -22.39 -12.61 -24.62
C HIS A 423 -23.88 -12.35 -24.85
N PRO A 424 -24.76 -13.32 -24.53
CA PRO A 424 -26.19 -13.07 -24.53
C PRO A 424 -26.59 -12.11 -23.40
N ARG A 425 -27.76 -11.48 -23.54
CA ARG A 425 -28.28 -10.49 -22.57
C ARG A 425 -28.36 -11.06 -21.15
N GLU A 426 -28.71 -12.34 -21.04
CA GLU A 426 -28.85 -13.06 -19.79
C GLU A 426 -27.56 -13.05 -18.97
N THR A 427 -26.40 -13.20 -19.62
CA THR A 427 -25.09 -13.15 -18.95
C THR A 427 -24.81 -11.77 -18.35
N TYR A 428 -25.10 -10.68 -19.06
CA TYR A 428 -24.92 -9.33 -18.51
C TYR A 428 -25.85 -9.05 -17.31
N LEU A 429 -27.07 -9.61 -17.34
CA LEU A 429 -28.02 -9.51 -16.25
C LEU A 429 -27.55 -10.32 -15.02
N GLU A 430 -27.05 -11.53 -15.24
CA GLU A 430 -26.46 -12.36 -14.17
C GLU A 430 -25.28 -11.64 -13.52
N LEU A 431 -24.36 -11.06 -14.30
CA LEU A 431 -23.23 -10.29 -13.75
C LEU A 431 -23.69 -9.09 -12.90
N LEU A 432 -24.73 -8.37 -13.34
CA LEU A 432 -25.27 -7.25 -12.57
C LEU A 432 -25.85 -7.74 -11.23
N GLN A 433 -26.58 -8.86 -11.24
CA GLN A 433 -27.15 -9.46 -10.04
C GLN A 433 -26.09 -10.01 -9.09
N GLU A 434 -25.03 -10.62 -9.61
CA GLU A 434 -23.92 -11.14 -8.82
C GLU A 434 -23.12 -10.02 -8.13
N LEU A 435 -22.91 -8.88 -8.81
CA LEU A 435 -22.27 -7.70 -8.19
C LEU A 435 -23.05 -7.22 -6.96
N ASP A 436 -24.38 -7.19 -7.04
CA ASP A 436 -25.25 -6.78 -5.93
C ASP A 436 -25.35 -7.87 -4.84
N GLN A 437 -25.44 -9.16 -5.21
CA GLN A 437 -25.53 -10.27 -4.27
C GLN A 437 -24.27 -10.44 -3.42
N GLN A 438 -23.10 -10.26 -4.04
CA GLN A 438 -21.80 -10.32 -3.35
C GLN A 438 -21.52 -9.03 -2.55
N GLY A 439 -22.36 -7.99 -2.67
CA GLY A 439 -22.20 -6.75 -1.93
C GLY A 439 -20.94 -5.97 -2.29
N ILE A 440 -20.46 -6.08 -3.54
CA ILE A 440 -19.25 -5.42 -3.99
C ILE A 440 -19.49 -3.90 -4.02
N ASP A 441 -18.69 -3.14 -3.29
CA ASP A 441 -18.81 -1.67 -3.22
C ASP A 441 -18.64 -1.04 -4.61
N ASP A 442 -19.62 -0.21 -4.99
CA ASP A 442 -19.68 0.50 -6.26
C ASP A 442 -18.46 1.41 -6.50
N ALA A 443 -17.86 1.92 -5.43
CA ALA A 443 -16.69 2.78 -5.48
C ALA A 443 -15.38 2.02 -5.77
N VAL A 444 -15.34 0.69 -5.64
CA VAL A 444 -14.13 -0.09 -5.90
C VAL A 444 -13.69 0.09 -7.35
N ARG A 445 -12.38 0.30 -7.56
CA ARG A 445 -11.82 0.39 -8.92
C ARG A 445 -11.65 -1.02 -9.47
N VAL A 446 -12.19 -1.26 -10.66
CA VAL A 446 -12.13 -2.60 -11.29
C VAL A 446 -10.69 -3.08 -11.47
N ARG A 447 -9.76 -2.17 -11.83
CA ARG A 447 -8.34 -2.52 -11.97
C ARG A 447 -7.68 -3.01 -10.67
N GLU A 448 -8.12 -2.49 -9.52
CA GLU A 448 -7.62 -2.90 -8.20
C GLU A 448 -8.27 -4.22 -7.82
N PHE A 449 -9.59 -4.33 -8.02
CA PHE A 449 -10.38 -5.53 -7.75
C PHE A 449 -9.83 -6.80 -8.43
N ILE A 450 -9.44 -6.71 -9.71
CA ILE A 450 -8.91 -7.87 -10.46
C ILE A 450 -7.38 -7.91 -10.55
N GLY A 451 -6.68 -6.98 -9.90
CA GLY A 451 -5.22 -6.95 -9.79
C GLY A 451 -4.48 -6.68 -11.10
N ILE A 452 -4.88 -5.66 -11.87
CA ILE A 452 -4.23 -5.30 -13.14
C ILE A 452 -3.64 -3.89 -13.14
N VAL A 453 -2.57 -3.71 -13.91
CA VAL A 453 -2.00 -2.39 -14.18
C VAL A 453 -2.71 -1.84 -15.40
N ALA A 454 -3.70 -0.97 -15.16
CA ALA A 454 -4.46 -0.35 -16.24
C ALA A 454 -3.55 0.48 -17.16
N PRO A 455 -3.83 0.51 -18.48
CA PRO A 455 -3.12 1.39 -19.40
C PRO A 455 -3.37 2.86 -19.02
N PRO A 456 -2.34 3.70 -19.07
CA PRO A 456 -2.49 5.11 -18.70
C PRO A 456 -3.50 5.79 -19.62
N LYS A 457 -4.38 6.63 -19.05
CA LYS A 457 -5.40 7.41 -19.78
C LYS A 457 -6.40 6.55 -20.57
N SER A 458 -6.67 5.32 -20.14
CA SER A 458 -7.72 4.45 -20.68
C SER A 458 -8.92 4.37 -19.75
N GLY A 459 -10.07 3.88 -20.22
CA GLY A 459 -11.23 3.64 -19.37
C GLY A 459 -10.95 2.73 -18.18
N TRP A 460 -10.10 1.71 -18.36
CA TRP A 460 -9.65 0.82 -17.30
C TRP A 460 -8.98 1.55 -16.12
N SER A 461 -8.37 2.71 -16.36
CA SER A 461 -7.68 3.47 -15.30
C SER A 461 -8.63 4.13 -14.31
N THR A 462 -9.86 4.43 -14.73
CA THR A 462 -10.88 5.12 -13.94
C THR A 462 -12.13 4.27 -13.66
N LEU A 463 -12.25 3.10 -14.32
CA LEU A 463 -13.41 2.23 -14.20
C LEU A 463 -13.64 1.79 -12.75
N ARG A 464 -14.83 2.10 -12.24
CA ARG A 464 -15.34 1.60 -10.95
C ARG A 464 -16.52 0.66 -11.17
N ILE A 465 -16.87 -0.11 -10.14
CA ILE A 465 -17.99 -1.06 -10.20
C ILE A 465 -19.31 -0.35 -10.56
N GLY A 466 -19.61 0.82 -9.99
CA GLY A 466 -20.80 1.59 -10.38
C GLY A 466 -20.78 2.06 -11.85
N GLU A 467 -19.60 2.34 -12.40
CA GLU A 467 -19.47 2.64 -13.85
C GLU A 467 -19.69 1.41 -14.71
N LEU A 468 -19.18 0.24 -14.28
CA LEU A 468 -19.45 -1.03 -14.92
C LEU A 468 -20.96 -1.37 -14.89
N LYS A 469 -21.65 -1.10 -13.77
CA LYS A 469 -23.11 -1.27 -13.68
C LYS A 469 -23.86 -0.43 -14.71
N SER A 470 -23.40 0.79 -15.02
CA SER A 470 -23.97 1.59 -16.13
C SER A 470 -23.85 0.86 -17.47
N MET A 471 -22.66 0.33 -17.77
CA MET A 471 -22.40 -0.39 -19.02
C MET A 471 -23.20 -1.70 -19.11
N LEU A 472 -23.33 -2.45 -18.01
CA LEU A 472 -24.13 -3.67 -17.95
C LEU A 472 -25.63 -3.40 -18.10
N ASN A 473 -26.15 -2.31 -17.52
CA ASN A 473 -27.53 -1.90 -17.74
C ASN A 473 -27.81 -1.53 -19.21
N LEU A 474 -26.88 -0.82 -19.86
CA LEU A 474 -26.97 -0.57 -21.31
C LEU A 474 -26.96 -1.87 -22.11
N ALA A 475 -26.08 -2.82 -21.77
CA ALA A 475 -26.03 -4.15 -22.40
C ALA A 475 -27.35 -4.92 -22.21
N CYS A 476 -28.00 -4.71 -21.06
CA CYS A 476 -29.32 -5.25 -20.75
C CYS A 476 -30.48 -4.45 -21.37
N GLY A 477 -30.23 -3.33 -22.06
CA GLY A 477 -31.29 -2.45 -22.56
C GLY A 477 -32.16 -1.82 -21.45
N ASP A 478 -31.69 -1.83 -20.20
CA ASP A 478 -32.32 -1.13 -19.08
C ASP A 478 -31.81 0.32 -19.05
N LEU A 479 -32.53 1.21 -19.71
CA LEU A 479 -32.11 2.61 -19.86
C LEU A 479 -32.28 3.41 -18.57
N ASP A 480 -33.24 3.06 -17.71
CA ASP A 480 -33.44 3.72 -16.42
C ASP A 480 -32.26 3.39 -15.49
N GLY A 481 -31.92 2.10 -15.34
CA GLY A 481 -30.74 1.69 -14.55
C GLY A 481 -29.42 2.22 -15.13
N ALA A 482 -29.30 2.28 -16.46
CA ALA A 482 -28.13 2.86 -17.12
C ALA A 482 -27.97 4.36 -16.79
N LEU A 483 -29.07 5.11 -16.72
CA LEU A 483 -29.07 6.55 -16.42
C LEU A 483 -28.64 6.81 -14.98
N ASP A 484 -29.17 6.05 -14.02
CA ASP A 484 -28.82 6.19 -12.60
C ASP A 484 -27.32 5.98 -12.38
N TRP A 485 -26.78 4.88 -12.94
CA TRP A 485 -25.36 4.58 -12.83
C TRP A 485 -24.46 5.51 -13.66
N ALA A 486 -24.93 6.02 -14.81
CA ALA A 486 -24.18 7.03 -15.57
C ALA A 486 -24.08 8.36 -14.79
N ASN A 487 -25.14 8.76 -14.10
CA ASN A 487 -25.13 9.92 -13.21
C ASN A 487 -24.17 9.72 -12.03
N TRP A 488 -24.26 8.57 -11.35
CA TRP A 488 -23.32 8.20 -10.28
C TRP A 488 -21.87 8.24 -10.78
N THR A 489 -21.62 7.68 -11.97
CA THR A 489 -20.31 7.65 -12.59
C THR A 489 -19.76 9.05 -12.81
N TYR A 490 -20.56 9.96 -13.37
CA TYR A 490 -20.12 11.33 -13.59
C TYR A 490 -19.88 12.07 -12.27
N GLN A 491 -20.74 11.88 -11.26
CA GLN A 491 -20.56 12.50 -9.94
C GLN A 491 -19.28 12.04 -9.24
N MET A 492 -18.99 10.73 -9.29
CA MET A 492 -17.84 10.14 -8.58
C MET A 492 -16.52 10.23 -9.35
N ASN A 493 -16.55 10.27 -10.69
CA ASN A 493 -15.34 10.14 -11.51
C ASN A 493 -15.04 11.34 -12.41
N ALA A 494 -15.91 12.35 -12.53
CA ALA A 494 -15.66 13.46 -13.48
C ALA A 494 -14.35 14.21 -13.23
N SER A 495 -13.86 14.26 -11.99
CA SER A 495 -12.59 14.91 -11.63
C SER A 495 -11.35 14.17 -12.14
N VAL A 496 -11.46 12.87 -12.44
CA VAL A 496 -10.35 12.02 -12.89
C VAL A 496 -10.47 11.58 -14.35
N PHE A 497 -11.61 11.85 -15.00
CA PHE A 497 -11.78 11.59 -16.43
C PHE A 497 -10.94 12.52 -17.31
N SER A 498 -10.56 12.00 -18.48
CA SER A 498 -10.12 12.85 -19.59
C SER A 498 -11.25 13.78 -20.04
N ALA A 499 -10.91 14.86 -20.72
CA ALA A 499 -11.91 15.79 -21.25
C ALA A 499 -12.86 15.07 -22.22
N GLU A 500 -12.34 14.14 -23.01
CA GLU A 500 -13.08 13.30 -23.96
C GLU A 500 -14.05 12.35 -23.24
N ARG A 501 -13.60 11.62 -22.21
CA ARG A 501 -14.45 10.67 -21.45
C ARG A 501 -15.52 11.40 -20.66
N ALA A 502 -15.18 12.53 -20.03
CA ALA A 502 -16.16 13.40 -19.37
C ALA A 502 -17.21 13.94 -20.35
N ASN A 503 -16.80 14.27 -21.58
CA ASN A 503 -17.73 14.68 -22.63
C ASN A 503 -18.64 13.54 -23.10
N TYR A 504 -18.11 12.33 -23.26
CA TYR A 504 -18.90 11.14 -23.54
C TYR A 504 -19.99 10.91 -22.49
N TYR A 505 -19.65 10.94 -21.20
CA TYR A 505 -20.65 10.72 -20.14
C TYR A 505 -21.71 11.83 -20.08
N ARG A 506 -21.34 13.11 -20.27
CA ARG A 506 -22.34 14.19 -20.42
C ARG A 506 -23.28 13.94 -21.60
N CYS A 507 -22.74 13.48 -22.72
CA CYS A 507 -23.54 13.12 -23.90
C CYS A 507 -24.45 11.92 -23.63
N LEU A 508 -23.93 10.88 -22.98
CA LEU A 508 -24.66 9.66 -22.63
C LEU A 508 -25.82 9.95 -21.70
N ILE A 509 -25.59 10.68 -20.60
CA ILE A 509 -26.62 11.07 -19.63
C ILE A 509 -27.76 11.83 -20.32
N SER A 510 -27.44 12.92 -21.04
CA SER A 510 -28.46 13.70 -21.74
C SER A 510 -29.16 12.92 -22.85
N SER A 511 -28.50 11.92 -23.45
CA SER A 511 -29.11 11.04 -24.44
C SER A 511 -30.05 10.03 -23.78
N LEU A 512 -29.67 9.42 -22.66
CA LEU A 512 -30.52 8.52 -21.90
C LEU A 512 -31.80 9.22 -21.42
N GLU A 513 -31.68 10.43 -20.86
CA GLU A 513 -32.82 11.28 -20.48
C GLU A 513 -33.77 11.52 -21.67
N LEU A 514 -33.21 11.80 -22.85
CA LEU A 514 -33.99 12.05 -24.06
C LEU A 514 -34.67 10.78 -24.61
N PHE A 515 -34.02 9.63 -24.57
CA PHE A 515 -34.58 8.37 -25.07
C PHE A 515 -35.63 7.77 -24.11
N LEU A 516 -35.58 8.09 -22.82
CA LEU A 516 -36.61 7.75 -21.84
C LEU A 516 -37.84 8.68 -21.92
N ASP A 517 -37.70 9.87 -22.52
CA ASP A 517 -38.77 10.84 -22.66
C ASP A 517 -39.79 10.42 -23.74
N LYS A 518 -41.01 10.10 -23.31
CA LYS A 518 -42.12 9.65 -24.19
C LYS A 518 -42.75 10.78 -25.01
N ALA A 519 -42.45 12.05 -24.72
CA ALA A 519 -43.03 13.21 -25.38
C ALA A 519 -42.12 13.81 -26.48
N ARG A 520 -40.85 13.39 -26.54
CA ARG A 520 -39.85 13.93 -27.47
C ARG A 520 -39.40 12.87 -28.46
N GLU A 521 -39.10 13.28 -29.68
CA GLU A 521 -38.50 12.41 -30.70
C GLU A 521 -36.99 12.62 -30.73
N PRO A 522 -36.15 11.63 -30.35
CA PRO A 522 -34.70 11.83 -30.21
C PRO A 522 -34.04 12.42 -31.47
N GLN A 523 -34.44 11.97 -32.66
CA GLN A 523 -33.85 12.41 -33.93
C GLN A 523 -33.94 13.92 -34.17
N GLN A 524 -34.94 14.61 -33.60
CA GLN A 524 -35.08 16.07 -33.73
C GLN A 524 -33.96 16.83 -32.98
N TYR A 525 -33.34 16.21 -31.99
CA TYR A 525 -32.29 16.82 -31.17
C TYR A 525 -30.87 16.45 -31.63
N ARG A 526 -30.73 15.49 -32.55
CA ARG A 526 -29.42 14.99 -32.99
C ARG A 526 -28.48 16.10 -33.42
N ALA A 527 -28.95 17.02 -34.27
CA ALA A 527 -28.13 18.09 -34.81
C ALA A 527 -27.62 19.08 -33.74
N VAL A 528 -28.35 19.30 -32.64
CA VAL A 528 -27.88 20.15 -31.54
C VAL A 528 -26.97 19.37 -30.57
N PHE A 529 -27.25 18.10 -30.35
CA PHE A 529 -26.35 17.20 -29.60
C PHE A 529 -24.98 17.11 -30.28
N GLU A 530 -24.93 16.93 -31.61
CA GLU A 530 -23.68 16.87 -32.38
C GLU A 530 -22.90 18.19 -32.30
N LYS A 531 -23.58 19.34 -32.18
CA LYS A 531 -22.93 20.64 -31.94
C LYS A 531 -22.40 20.80 -30.52
N MET A 532 -23.07 20.24 -29.53
CA MET A 532 -22.70 20.35 -28.12
C MET A 532 -21.57 19.39 -27.75
N TYR A 533 -21.73 18.11 -28.12
CA TYR A 533 -20.85 17.02 -27.68
C TYR A 533 -19.92 16.51 -28.78
N GLY A 534 -20.11 16.93 -30.03
CA GLY A 534 -19.39 16.43 -31.19
C GLY A 534 -20.00 15.13 -31.74
N THR A 535 -19.91 14.94 -33.06
CA THR A 535 -20.51 13.79 -33.77
C THR A 535 -20.06 12.43 -33.20
N ALA A 536 -18.76 12.28 -32.90
CA ALA A 536 -18.23 11.02 -32.39
C ALA A 536 -18.85 10.59 -31.05
N ALA A 537 -19.02 11.51 -30.10
CA ALA A 537 -19.61 11.20 -28.80
C ALA A 537 -21.10 10.84 -28.92
N VAL A 538 -21.85 11.58 -29.75
CA VAL A 538 -23.26 11.31 -30.04
C VAL A 538 -23.43 9.95 -30.70
N ASP A 539 -22.62 9.63 -31.69
CA ASP A 539 -22.65 8.33 -32.37
C ASP A 539 -22.42 7.17 -31.40
N LEU A 540 -21.40 7.28 -30.56
CA LEU A 540 -21.09 6.25 -29.56
C LEU A 540 -22.20 6.08 -28.54
N ALA A 541 -22.69 7.18 -27.95
CA ALA A 541 -23.74 7.15 -26.94
C ALA A 541 -25.06 6.59 -27.50
N TRP A 542 -25.47 7.06 -28.69
CA TRP A 542 -26.75 6.63 -29.27
C TRP A 542 -26.70 5.20 -29.80
N LYS A 543 -25.54 4.72 -30.26
CA LYS A 543 -25.35 3.30 -30.60
C LYS A 543 -25.45 2.41 -29.36
N ALA A 544 -24.78 2.78 -28.26
CA ALA A 544 -24.87 2.04 -27.00
C ALA A 544 -26.33 1.98 -26.48
N ILE A 545 -27.05 3.10 -26.50
CA ILE A 545 -28.50 3.13 -26.17
C ILE A 545 -29.33 2.26 -27.12
N GLY A 546 -28.92 2.18 -28.39
CA GLY A 546 -29.54 1.35 -29.43
C GLY A 546 -29.20 -0.14 -29.33
N GLY A 547 -28.46 -0.59 -28.32
CA GLY A 547 -28.07 -1.99 -28.10
C GLY A 547 -26.76 -2.42 -28.76
N ASP A 548 -25.95 -1.48 -29.25
CA ASP A 548 -24.56 -1.74 -29.66
C ASP A 548 -23.63 -1.80 -28.43
N ASN A 549 -22.36 -2.11 -28.63
CA ASN A 549 -21.38 -2.31 -27.55
C ASN A 549 -21.31 -1.11 -26.57
N PRO A 550 -21.68 -1.29 -25.29
CA PRO A 550 -21.72 -0.20 -24.31
C PRO A 550 -20.40 0.01 -23.55
N PHE A 551 -19.39 -0.84 -23.75
CA PHE A 551 -18.13 -0.81 -23.00
C PHE A 551 -17.16 0.25 -23.54
N TYR A 552 -17.57 1.52 -23.45
CA TYR A 552 -16.85 2.65 -24.03
C TYR A 552 -15.43 2.82 -23.48
N ASP A 553 -14.46 2.91 -24.40
CA ASP A 553 -13.04 3.14 -24.12
C ASP A 553 -12.45 2.10 -23.15
N LEU A 554 -13.04 0.89 -23.20
CA LEU A 554 -12.47 -0.35 -22.71
C LEU A 554 -12.10 -1.21 -23.93
N PHE A 555 -10.93 -1.82 -23.89
CA PHE A 555 -10.57 -2.85 -24.84
C PHE A 555 -10.52 -4.20 -24.14
N ALA A 556 -10.90 -5.25 -24.86
CA ALA A 556 -10.90 -6.61 -24.35
C ALA A 556 -9.51 -7.25 -24.42
N ASP A 557 -9.27 -8.18 -23.52
CA ASP A 557 -8.10 -9.04 -23.45
C ASP A 557 -8.48 -10.34 -22.71
N ASP A 558 -7.50 -11.16 -22.40
CA ASP A 558 -7.64 -12.36 -21.56
C ASP A 558 -6.67 -12.29 -20.36
N GLU A 559 -6.62 -13.36 -19.56
CA GLU A 559 -5.73 -13.45 -18.40
C GLU A 559 -4.23 -13.49 -18.75
N HIS A 560 -3.86 -13.50 -20.04
CA HIS A 560 -2.47 -13.26 -20.46
C HIS A 560 -2.13 -11.77 -20.53
N LEU A 561 -3.13 -10.88 -20.51
CA LEU A 561 -2.99 -9.42 -20.40
C LEU A 561 -2.06 -8.81 -21.47
N ARG A 562 -2.06 -9.35 -22.69
CA ARG A 562 -1.09 -9.02 -23.74
C ARG A 562 -1.18 -7.58 -24.25
N ARG A 563 -2.35 -6.95 -24.13
CA ARG A 563 -2.63 -5.57 -24.53
C ARG A 563 -2.41 -4.58 -23.39
N PHE A 564 -2.17 -5.06 -22.17
CA PHE A 564 -1.84 -4.24 -21.01
C PHE A 564 -0.32 -4.04 -20.92
N ASP A 565 0.26 -3.21 -21.80
CA ASP A 565 1.72 -3.00 -21.90
C ASP A 565 2.39 -2.67 -20.55
N ALA A 566 1.74 -1.84 -19.72
CA ALA A 566 2.24 -1.49 -18.40
C ALA A 566 2.28 -2.70 -17.46
N HIS A 567 1.28 -3.58 -17.54
CA HIS A 567 1.25 -4.84 -16.79
C HIS A 567 2.28 -5.83 -17.35
N GLN A 568 2.45 -5.92 -18.66
CA GLN A 568 3.53 -6.72 -19.26
C GLN A 568 4.92 -6.27 -18.81
N ASN A 569 5.13 -4.98 -18.60
CA ASN A 569 6.38 -4.46 -18.04
C ASN A 569 6.56 -4.83 -16.56
N LEU A 570 5.48 -4.85 -15.78
CA LEU A 570 5.48 -5.40 -14.42
C LEU A 570 5.90 -6.88 -14.43
N LEU A 571 5.31 -7.71 -15.31
CA LEU A 571 5.67 -9.13 -15.43
C LEU A 571 7.14 -9.33 -15.84
N LYS A 572 7.66 -8.49 -16.75
CA LYS A 572 9.09 -8.50 -17.12
C LYS A 572 9.99 -8.12 -15.93
N ALA A 573 9.59 -7.14 -15.12
CA ALA A 573 10.31 -6.80 -13.89
C ALA A 573 10.29 -7.97 -12.89
N TYR A 574 9.15 -8.63 -12.72
CA TYR A 574 9.03 -9.82 -11.87
C TYR A 574 9.90 -10.98 -12.38
N ALA A 575 9.97 -11.19 -13.70
CA ALA A 575 10.82 -12.21 -14.30
C ALA A 575 12.32 -12.01 -13.98
N LYS A 576 12.79 -10.76 -13.84
CA LYS A 576 14.16 -10.46 -13.36
C LYS A 576 14.38 -11.06 -11.96
N LEU A 577 13.39 -10.93 -11.06
CA LEU A 577 13.43 -11.51 -9.71
C LEU A 577 13.35 -13.04 -9.73
N GLN A 578 12.45 -13.62 -10.53
CA GLN A 578 12.34 -15.08 -10.65
C GLN A 578 13.66 -15.71 -11.10
N LYS A 579 14.38 -15.05 -12.02
CA LYS A 579 15.72 -15.47 -12.43
C LYS A 579 16.73 -15.40 -11.26
N ALA A 580 16.76 -14.29 -10.52
CA ALA A 580 17.67 -14.12 -9.39
C ALA A 580 17.41 -15.17 -8.29
N LYS A 581 16.14 -15.43 -7.96
CA LYS A 581 15.73 -16.49 -7.03
C LYS A 581 16.21 -17.86 -7.51
N ARG A 582 15.97 -18.23 -8.77
CA ARG A 582 16.44 -19.52 -9.33
C ARG A 582 17.96 -19.67 -9.29
N GLN A 583 18.70 -18.58 -9.49
CA GLN A 583 20.17 -18.63 -9.41
C GLN A 583 20.63 -18.84 -7.97
N HIS A 584 20.10 -18.07 -7.02
CA HIS A 584 20.49 -18.17 -5.61
C HIS A 584 20.24 -19.57 -5.03
N TRP A 585 19.05 -20.14 -5.22
CA TRP A 585 18.69 -21.46 -4.67
C TRP A 585 19.21 -22.65 -5.48
N LYS A 586 19.84 -22.44 -6.64
CA LYS A 586 20.63 -23.49 -7.30
C LYS A 586 22.04 -23.62 -6.71
N GLU A 587 22.54 -22.53 -6.11
CA GLU A 587 23.89 -22.42 -5.58
C GLU A 587 23.96 -22.60 -4.05
N ALA A 588 22.84 -22.35 -3.34
CA ALA A 588 22.63 -22.63 -1.92
C ALA A 588 22.24 -24.10 -1.70
#